data_AF-A0A951ZGA8-F1
#
_entry.id   AF-A0A951ZGA8-F1
#
_cell.length_a   1.000
_cell.length_b   1.000
_cell.length_c   1.000
_cell.angle_alpha   90.00
_cell.angle_beta   90.00
_cell.angle_gamma   90.00
#
_symmetry.space_group_name_H-M   'P 1'
#
loop_
_entity.id
_entity.type
_entity.pdbx_description
1 polymer ?
#
loop_
_entity_poly.entity_id
_entity_poly.type
_entity_poly.pdbx_seq_one_letter_code
_entity_poly.pdbx_strand_id
1 'polypeptide(L)'
;RIGRAALALARRLGGRPAQGAATTHRATELAIGLAATELYTALPRETRRALGDVPRIIESLQRDAETLRDHLQRLQDALSDAGDAATGQDYADVRAMRDELSDRHREVVSTLERLRLDLLRLHAGAVSVDGVTTQVGLAGDVAQEVRRLLEARGDVERFLAR
;
A
#
# COMPACT_ATOMS: atom_id res chain seq x y z
N ARG A 1 -0.51 18.54 49.98
CA ARG A 1 -0.01 19.40 48.88
C ARG A 1 1.29 18.79 48.35
N ILE A 2 1.18 17.74 47.54
CA ILE A 2 2.31 17.02 46.91
C ILE A 2 1.84 16.76 45.48
N GLY A 3 2.61 17.16 44.47
CA GLY A 3 2.27 16.82 43.07
C GLY A 3 2.55 17.85 41.99
N ARG A 4 3.65 18.62 42.07
CA ARG A 4 4.08 19.46 40.92
C ARG A 4 5.53 19.28 40.47
N ALA A 5 6.30 18.41 41.09
CA ALA A 5 7.72 18.23 40.74
C ALA A 5 8.02 16.99 39.88
N ALA A 6 7.03 16.15 39.56
CA ALA A 6 7.26 14.90 38.81
C ALA A 6 7.29 15.09 37.28
N LEU A 7 6.86 16.24 36.74
CA LEU A 7 6.71 16.42 35.29
C LEU A 7 7.86 17.18 34.60
N ALA A 8 8.90 17.59 35.35
CA ALA A 8 9.98 18.41 34.80
C ALA A 8 11.21 17.62 34.33
N LEU A 9 11.30 16.32 34.61
CA LEU A 9 12.47 15.49 34.26
C LEU A 9 12.31 14.60 33.01
N ALA A 10 11.17 14.66 32.32
CA ALA A 10 10.95 13.87 31.10
C ALA A 10 11.41 14.58 29.80
N ARG A 11 11.91 15.82 29.88
CA ARG A 11 12.21 16.65 28.69
C ARG A 11 13.66 16.66 28.23
N ARG A 12 14.53 15.76 28.73
CA ARG A 12 15.96 15.81 28.40
C ARG A 12 16.58 14.51 27.87
N LEU A 13 15.79 13.45 27.66
CA LEU A 13 16.27 12.23 27.00
C LEU A 13 15.17 11.67 26.11
N GLY A 14 15.26 11.89 24.80
CA GLY A 14 14.50 11.10 23.82
C GLY A 14 13.56 11.82 22.85
N GLY A 15 13.71 13.13 22.63
CA GLY A 15 13.01 13.81 21.54
C GLY A 15 13.66 13.50 20.17
N ARG A 16 13.45 12.29 19.63
CA ARG A 16 13.53 12.10 18.17
C ARG A 16 12.26 12.71 17.60
N PRO A 17 12.33 13.53 16.54
CA PRO A 17 11.12 14.12 15.97
C PRO A 17 10.17 13.00 15.56
N ALA A 18 8.88 13.22 15.75
CA ALA A 18 7.82 12.43 15.12
C ALA A 18 7.93 12.64 13.60
N GLN A 19 8.85 11.92 12.98
CA GLN A 19 9.14 11.95 11.56
C GLN A 19 9.44 10.49 11.19
N GLY A 20 8.48 9.81 10.56
CA GLY A 20 8.80 8.58 9.85
C GLY A 20 7.75 7.49 9.72
N ALA A 21 6.59 7.58 10.38
CA ALA A 21 5.57 6.53 10.20
C ALA A 21 5.07 6.45 8.74
N ALA A 22 5.03 7.60 8.03
CA ALA A 22 4.63 7.66 6.63
C ALA A 22 5.77 7.35 5.63
N THR A 23 7.05 7.37 6.05
CA THR A 23 8.18 7.15 5.13
C THR A 23 8.64 5.70 5.07
N THR A 24 8.39 4.89 6.10
CA THR A 24 8.80 3.47 6.12
C THR A 24 7.96 2.62 5.16
N HIS A 25 6.65 2.86 5.04
CA HIS A 25 5.78 2.13 4.11
C HIS A 25 6.11 2.41 2.63
N ARG A 26 6.50 3.65 2.30
CA ARG A 26 6.91 4.05 0.95
C ARG A 26 8.11 3.26 0.43
N ALA A 27 9.06 2.94 1.32
CA ALA A 27 10.26 2.20 0.95
C ALA A 27 9.95 0.72 0.69
N THR A 28 8.98 0.13 1.40
CA THR A 28 8.74 -1.32 1.34
C THR A 28 8.06 -1.76 0.04
N GLU A 29 7.08 -1.04 -0.47
CA GLU A 29 6.33 -1.46 -1.68
C GLU A 29 7.16 -1.32 -2.95
N LEU A 30 7.90 -0.21 -3.04
CA LEU A 30 8.88 0.00 -4.10
C LEU A 30 9.97 -1.06 -4.03
N ALA A 31 10.49 -1.38 -2.84
CA ALA A 31 11.48 -2.44 -2.68
C ALA A 31 10.91 -3.83 -3.04
N ILE A 32 9.67 -4.13 -2.69
CA ILE A 32 8.99 -5.40 -3.04
C ILE A 32 8.83 -5.50 -4.55
N GLY A 33 8.32 -4.46 -5.21
CA GLY A 33 8.12 -4.47 -6.66
C GLY A 33 9.42 -4.51 -7.45
N LEU A 34 10.48 -3.82 -6.98
CA LEU A 34 11.82 -3.95 -7.55
C LEU A 34 12.36 -5.37 -7.40
N ALA A 35 12.25 -5.96 -6.21
CA ALA A 35 12.69 -7.34 -5.97
C ALA A 35 11.90 -8.36 -6.82
N ALA A 36 10.59 -8.18 -6.99
CA ALA A 36 9.78 -9.02 -7.87
C ALA A 36 10.23 -8.89 -9.34
N THR A 37 10.55 -7.67 -9.78
CA THR A 37 11.06 -7.40 -11.13
C THR A 37 12.43 -8.04 -11.36
N GLU A 38 13.34 -7.94 -10.39
CA GLU A 38 14.66 -8.59 -10.44
C GLU A 38 14.53 -10.11 -10.51
N LEU A 39 13.69 -10.70 -9.66
CA LEU A 39 13.43 -12.15 -9.67
C LEU A 39 12.88 -12.62 -11.02
N TYR A 40 11.91 -11.90 -11.58
CA TYR A 40 11.38 -12.22 -12.91
C TYR A 40 12.47 -12.15 -13.98
N THR A 41 13.30 -11.11 -13.95
CA THR A 41 14.37 -10.89 -14.94
C THR A 41 15.45 -11.98 -14.86
N ALA A 42 15.70 -12.51 -13.66
CA ALA A 42 16.65 -13.61 -13.42
C ALA A 42 16.15 -14.99 -13.90
N LEU A 43 14.87 -15.15 -14.26
CA LEU A 43 14.34 -16.44 -14.76
C LEU A 43 14.89 -16.80 -16.16
N PRO A 44 14.94 -18.08 -16.53
CA PRO A 44 15.24 -18.49 -17.91
C PRO A 44 14.30 -17.86 -18.94
N ARG A 45 14.77 -17.65 -20.17
CA ARG A 45 14.02 -16.95 -21.22
C ARG A 45 12.70 -17.67 -21.55
N GLU A 46 12.72 -18.99 -21.57
CA GLU A 46 11.58 -19.87 -21.84
C GLU A 46 10.52 -19.70 -20.74
N THR A 47 10.94 -19.67 -19.48
CA THR A 47 10.06 -19.44 -18.33
C THR A 47 9.41 -18.07 -18.39
N ARG A 48 10.18 -17.01 -18.67
CA ARG A 48 9.62 -15.65 -18.82
C ARG A 48 8.57 -15.57 -19.94
N ARG A 49 8.82 -16.22 -21.08
CA ARG A 49 7.85 -16.30 -22.19
C ARG A 49 6.54 -16.96 -21.76
N ALA A 50 6.63 -18.04 -20.96
CA ALA A 50 5.46 -18.75 -20.47
C ALA A 50 4.66 -17.96 -19.42
N LEU A 51 5.34 -17.15 -18.60
CA LEU A 51 4.71 -16.28 -17.61
C LEU A 51 3.99 -15.07 -18.21
N GLY A 52 4.37 -14.64 -19.42
CA GLY A 52 3.66 -13.60 -20.16
C GLY A 52 3.61 -12.25 -19.44
N ASP A 53 2.43 -11.90 -18.94
CA ASP A 53 2.06 -10.55 -18.50
C ASP A 53 2.48 -10.18 -17.07
N VAL A 54 3.25 -11.04 -16.39
CA VAL A 54 3.74 -10.81 -15.03
C VAL A 54 4.33 -9.41 -14.81
N PRO A 55 5.23 -8.88 -15.67
CA PRO A 55 5.80 -7.55 -15.46
C PRO A 55 4.74 -6.44 -15.45
N ARG A 56 3.76 -6.52 -16.35
CA ARG A 56 2.67 -5.53 -16.44
C ARG A 56 1.81 -5.54 -15.18
N ILE A 57 1.57 -6.72 -14.61
CA ILE A 57 0.76 -6.87 -13.39
C ILE A 57 1.51 -6.33 -12.17
N ILE A 58 2.82 -6.61 -12.06
CA ILE A 58 3.67 -6.01 -11.01
C ILE A 58 3.63 -4.48 -11.12
N GLU A 59 3.84 -3.93 -12.31
CA GLU A 59 3.80 -2.49 -12.57
C GLU A 59 2.41 -1.87 -12.30
N SER A 60 1.32 -2.60 -12.55
CA SER A 60 -0.03 -2.13 -12.20
C SER A 60 -0.16 -2.04 -10.69
N LEU A 61 0.12 -3.12 -9.96
CA LEU A 61 -0.02 -3.16 -8.51
C LEU A 61 0.84 -2.11 -7.81
N GLN A 62 2.06 -1.85 -8.31
CA GLN A 62 2.90 -0.76 -7.79
C GLN A 62 2.24 0.62 -7.95
N ARG A 63 1.69 0.91 -9.13
CA ARG A 63 0.97 2.16 -9.41
C ARG A 63 -0.31 2.28 -8.60
N ASP A 64 -1.04 1.18 -8.45
CA ASP A 64 -2.27 1.09 -7.70
C ASP A 64 -2.00 1.35 -6.20
N ALA A 65 -0.92 0.77 -5.64
CA ALA A 65 -0.46 1.04 -4.28
C ALA A 65 -0.04 2.51 -4.08
N GLU A 66 0.74 3.06 -5.01
CA GLU A 66 1.16 4.46 -4.97
C GLU A 66 -0.05 5.41 -4.99
N THR A 67 -1.03 5.13 -5.86
CA THR A 67 -2.25 5.93 -5.96
C THR A 67 -3.07 5.84 -4.67
N LEU A 68 -3.33 4.64 -4.15
CA LEU A 68 -4.06 4.47 -2.89
C LEU A 68 -3.39 5.20 -1.73
N ARG A 69 -2.05 5.17 -1.67
CA ARG A 69 -1.26 5.86 -0.65
C ARG A 69 -1.43 7.38 -0.74
N ASP A 70 -1.36 7.94 -1.94
CA ASP A 70 -1.50 9.38 -2.14
C ASP A 70 -2.91 9.86 -1.76
N HIS A 71 -3.94 9.05 -2.05
CA HIS A 71 -5.31 9.30 -1.61
C HIS A 71 -5.47 9.21 -0.09
N LEU A 72 -4.90 8.18 0.53
CA LEU A 72 -4.87 8.02 1.99
C LEU A 72 -4.24 9.21 2.69
N GLN A 73 -3.14 9.75 2.14
CA GLN A 73 -2.47 10.92 2.69
C GLN A 73 -3.40 12.13 2.67
N ARG A 74 -4.09 12.41 1.55
CA ARG A 74 -5.04 13.52 1.45
C ARG A 74 -6.17 13.42 2.47
N LEU A 75 -6.74 12.23 2.65
CA LEU A 75 -7.80 12.00 3.63
C LEU A 75 -7.30 12.17 5.06
N GLN A 76 -6.09 11.72 5.36
CA GLN A 76 -5.45 11.89 6.67
C GLN A 76 -5.16 13.36 6.96
N ASP A 77 -4.70 14.12 5.96
CA ASP A 77 -4.45 15.55 6.09
C ASP A 77 -5.77 16.29 6.36
N ALA A 78 -6.84 16.01 5.60
CA ALA A 78 -8.16 16.60 5.82
C ALA A 78 -8.76 16.29 7.20
N LEU A 79 -8.61 15.05 7.69
CA LEU A 79 -9.03 14.66 9.04
C LEU A 79 -8.17 15.34 10.11
N SER A 80 -6.88 15.55 9.85
CA SER A 80 -5.98 16.23 10.79
C SER A 80 -6.31 17.72 10.90
N ASP A 81 -6.58 18.38 9.77
CA ASP A 81 -6.97 19.80 9.71
C ASP A 81 -8.30 20.06 10.44
N ALA A 82 -9.23 19.09 10.39
CA ALA A 82 -10.51 19.16 11.10
C ALA A 82 -10.38 18.99 12.63
N GLY A 83 -9.25 18.47 13.13
CA GLY A 83 -8.99 18.31 14.56
C GLY A 83 -10.10 17.54 15.30
N ASP A 84 -10.62 18.11 16.40
CA ASP A 84 -11.66 17.45 17.20
C ASP A 84 -12.97 17.23 16.43
N ALA A 85 -13.28 18.09 15.44
CA ALA A 85 -14.47 17.95 14.60
C ALA A 85 -14.41 16.68 13.74
N ALA A 86 -13.21 16.18 13.44
CA ALA A 86 -12.99 14.95 12.67
C ALA A 86 -13.54 13.70 13.36
N THR A 87 -13.93 13.77 14.64
CA THR A 87 -14.60 12.68 15.37
C THR A 87 -16.13 12.69 15.22
N GLY A 88 -16.69 13.81 14.76
CA GLY A 88 -18.13 14.01 14.59
C GLY A 88 -18.73 13.20 13.45
N GLN A 89 -20.06 13.26 13.35
CA GLN A 89 -20.82 12.58 12.30
C GLN A 89 -20.51 13.14 10.91
N ASP A 90 -20.18 14.43 10.82
CA ASP A 90 -19.88 15.12 9.57
C ASP A 90 -18.65 14.54 8.84
N TYR A 91 -17.76 13.86 9.57
CA TYR A 91 -16.56 13.21 9.04
C TYR A 91 -16.65 11.68 9.04
N ALA A 92 -17.80 11.09 9.36
CA ALA A 92 -17.96 9.63 9.42
C ALA A 92 -17.64 8.96 8.09
N ASP A 93 -18.13 9.52 6.98
CA ASP A 93 -17.90 9.00 5.64
C ASP A 93 -16.43 9.14 5.21
N VAL A 94 -15.76 10.22 5.61
CA VAL A 94 -14.32 10.45 5.35
C VAL A 94 -13.47 9.41 6.08
N ARG A 95 -13.80 9.10 7.35
CA ARG A 95 -13.12 8.05 8.12
C ARG A 95 -13.34 6.67 7.51
N ALA A 96 -14.58 6.34 7.17
CA ALA A 96 -14.93 5.07 6.52
C ALA A 96 -14.19 4.90 5.19
N MET A 97 -14.13 5.97 4.38
CA MET A 97 -13.36 5.98 3.13
C MET A 97 -11.87 5.76 3.37
N ARG A 98 -11.27 6.44 4.35
CA ARG A 98 -9.87 6.26 4.72
C ARG A 98 -9.59 4.81 5.14
N ASP A 99 -10.48 4.20 5.93
CA ASP A 99 -10.31 2.82 6.38
C ASP A 99 -10.37 1.84 5.19
N GLU A 100 -11.33 2.00 4.29
CA GLU A 100 -11.46 1.16 3.09
C GLU A 100 -10.26 1.29 2.13
N LEU A 101 -9.77 2.51 1.89
CA LEU A 101 -8.56 2.70 1.08
C LEU A 101 -7.33 2.09 1.76
N SER A 102 -7.29 2.11 3.09
CA SER A 102 -6.18 1.52 3.86
C SER A 102 -6.19 0.00 3.76
N ASP A 103 -7.38 -0.61 3.84
CA ASP A 103 -7.56 -2.04 3.63
C ASP A 103 -7.15 -2.45 2.21
N ARG A 104 -7.61 -1.70 1.20
CA ARG A 104 -7.27 -1.96 -0.20
C ARG A 104 -5.78 -1.82 -0.47
N HIS A 105 -5.13 -0.83 0.13
CA HIS A 105 -3.70 -0.65 0.03
C HIS A 105 -2.95 -1.86 0.60
N ARG A 106 -3.31 -2.34 1.80
CA ARG A 106 -2.69 -3.54 2.40
C ARG A 106 -2.88 -4.79 1.53
N GLU A 107 -4.04 -4.94 0.89
CA GLU A 107 -4.31 -6.05 -0.03
C GLU A 107 -3.39 -6.03 -1.27
N VAL A 108 -3.21 -4.86 -1.90
CA VAL A 108 -2.31 -4.70 -3.05
C VAL A 108 -0.87 -5.05 -2.67
N VAL A 109 -0.39 -4.55 -1.52
CA VAL A 109 0.97 -4.84 -1.04
C VAL A 109 1.15 -6.32 -0.71
N SER A 110 0.15 -6.95 -0.08
CA SER A 110 0.16 -8.39 0.18
C SER A 110 0.22 -9.20 -1.12
N THR A 111 -0.48 -8.74 -2.16
CA THR A 111 -0.49 -9.37 -3.48
C THR A 111 0.87 -9.24 -4.17
N LEU A 112 1.51 -8.07 -4.11
CA LEU A 112 2.88 -7.87 -4.59
C LEU A 112 3.88 -8.80 -3.88
N GLU A 113 3.78 -8.91 -2.56
CA GLU A 113 4.65 -9.77 -1.77
C GLU A 113 4.44 -11.26 -2.12
N ARG A 114 3.18 -11.68 -2.33
CA ARG A 114 2.88 -13.05 -2.77
C ARG A 114 3.52 -13.35 -4.12
N LEU A 115 3.37 -12.45 -5.11
CA LEU A 115 4.01 -12.59 -6.41
C LEU A 115 5.53 -12.67 -6.30
N ARG A 116 6.14 -11.83 -5.46
CA ARG A 116 7.58 -11.87 -5.19
C ARG A 116 8.02 -13.24 -4.67
N LEU A 117 7.29 -13.79 -3.69
CA LEU A 117 7.59 -15.10 -3.13
C LEU A 117 7.37 -16.23 -4.14
N ASP A 118 6.34 -16.17 -4.97
CA ASP A 118 6.10 -17.17 -6.01
C ASP A 118 7.18 -17.14 -7.10
N LEU A 119 7.64 -15.95 -7.50
CA LEU A 119 8.78 -15.80 -8.40
C LEU A 119 10.09 -16.33 -7.78
N LEU A 120 10.31 -16.08 -6.48
CA LEU A 120 11.46 -16.63 -5.76
C LEU A 120 11.42 -18.16 -5.71
N ARG A 121 10.25 -18.73 -5.42
CA ARG A 121 10.05 -20.19 -5.41
C ARG A 121 10.20 -20.78 -6.80
N LEU A 122 9.74 -20.09 -7.83
CA LEU A 122 9.87 -20.53 -9.23
C LEU A 122 11.35 -20.52 -9.64
N HIS A 123 12.09 -19.48 -9.26
CA HIS A 123 13.53 -19.39 -9.47
C HIS A 123 14.28 -20.54 -8.76
N ALA A 124 13.81 -20.95 -7.57
CA ALA A 124 14.35 -22.09 -6.83
C ALA A 124 13.84 -23.47 -7.32
N GLY A 125 12.97 -23.52 -8.34
CA GLY A 125 12.36 -24.78 -8.83
C GLY A 125 11.34 -25.41 -7.88
N ALA A 126 10.83 -24.66 -6.89
CA ALA A 126 9.92 -25.13 -5.85
C ALA A 126 8.43 -24.92 -6.16
N VAL A 127 8.09 -24.31 -7.31
CA VAL A 127 6.73 -24.16 -7.83
C VAL A 127 6.76 -24.26 -9.35
N SER A 128 5.65 -24.71 -9.96
CA SER A 128 5.50 -24.78 -11.41
C SER A 128 5.12 -23.43 -12.01
N VAL A 129 5.40 -23.25 -13.31
CA VAL A 129 4.96 -22.08 -14.09
C VAL A 129 3.43 -21.94 -14.04
N ASP A 130 2.70 -23.04 -14.14
CA ASP A 130 1.23 -23.08 -14.10
C ASP A 130 0.65 -22.54 -12.78
N GLY A 131 1.30 -22.89 -11.66
CA GLY A 131 0.95 -22.36 -10.35
C GLY A 131 1.16 -20.85 -10.28
N VAL A 132 2.27 -20.34 -10.82
CA VAL A 132 2.55 -18.90 -10.86
C VAL A 132 1.57 -18.17 -11.79
N THR A 133 1.26 -18.70 -12.97
CA THR A 133 0.29 -18.06 -13.88
C THR A 133 -1.10 -17.97 -13.27
N THR A 134 -1.51 -18.95 -12.46
CA THR A 134 -2.77 -18.88 -11.71
C THR A 134 -2.76 -17.73 -10.71
N GLN A 135 -1.68 -17.60 -9.92
CA GLN A 135 -1.55 -16.50 -8.95
C GLN A 135 -1.50 -15.12 -9.61
N VAL A 136 -0.91 -15.05 -10.81
CA VAL A 136 -0.84 -13.83 -11.61
C VAL A 136 -2.23 -13.42 -12.10
N GLY A 137 -3.10 -14.37 -12.47
CA GLY A 137 -4.50 -14.11 -12.78
C GLY A 137 -5.24 -13.47 -11.59
N LEU A 138 -5.13 -14.08 -10.41
CA LEU A 138 -5.72 -13.55 -9.17
C LEU A 138 -5.20 -12.14 -8.83
N ALA A 139 -3.91 -11.90 -9.03
CA ALA A 139 -3.31 -10.58 -8.84
C ALA A 139 -3.86 -9.54 -9.84
N GLY A 140 -4.16 -9.96 -11.07
CA GLY A 140 -4.84 -9.14 -12.06
C GLY A 140 -6.25 -8.73 -11.63
N ASP A 141 -7.00 -9.64 -11.02
CA ASP A 141 -8.34 -9.36 -10.49
C ASP A 141 -8.31 -8.28 -9.39
N VAL A 142 -7.36 -8.39 -8.45
CA VAL A 142 -7.14 -7.38 -7.41
C VAL A 142 -6.83 -6.01 -8.03
N ALA A 143 -5.90 -5.95 -8.98
CA ALA A 143 -5.57 -4.69 -9.67
C ALA A 143 -6.78 -4.08 -10.40
N GLN A 144 -7.65 -4.91 -10.97
CA GLN A 144 -8.88 -4.43 -11.62
C GLN A 144 -9.90 -3.89 -10.60
N GLU A 145 -10.07 -4.58 -9.48
CA GLU A 145 -10.97 -4.15 -8.41
C GLU A 145 -10.55 -2.80 -7.81
N VAL A 146 -9.25 -2.63 -7.55
CA VAL A 146 -8.69 -1.37 -7.05
C VAL A 146 -8.97 -0.22 -8.03
N ARG A 147 -8.75 -0.44 -9.33
CA ARG A 147 -9.02 0.58 -10.35
C ARG A 147 -10.48 1.01 -10.35
N ARG A 148 -11.41 0.04 -10.32
CA ARG A 148 -12.86 0.34 -10.26
C ARG A 148 -13.20 1.15 -9.00
N LEU A 149 -12.59 0.83 -7.87
CA LEU A 149 -12.79 1.55 -6.61
C LEU A 149 -12.28 3.00 -6.71
N LEU A 150 -11.07 3.20 -7.25
CA LEU A 150 -10.49 4.54 -7.43
C LEU A 150 -11.29 5.38 -8.43
N GLU A 151 -11.73 4.79 -9.54
CA GLU A 151 -12.59 5.44 -10.53
C GLU A 151 -13.92 5.89 -9.92
N ALA A 152 -14.56 5.04 -9.11
CA ALA A 152 -15.81 5.38 -8.42
C ALA A 152 -15.66 6.50 -7.38
N ARG A 153 -14.46 6.73 -6.84
CA ARG A 153 -14.23 7.68 -5.73
C ARG A 153 -13.59 9.01 -6.14
N GLY A 154 -13.07 9.12 -7.37
CA GLY A 154 -12.55 10.38 -7.90
C GLY A 154 -13.56 11.55 -7.92
N ASP A 155 -14.86 11.26 -7.76
CA ASP A 155 -15.92 12.27 -7.61
C ASP A 155 -16.01 12.86 -6.19
N VAL A 156 -15.71 12.07 -5.14
CA VAL A 156 -15.85 12.49 -3.74
C VAL A 156 -14.70 13.41 -3.31
N GLU A 157 -13.47 13.12 -3.76
CA GLU A 157 -12.33 14.01 -3.43
C GLU A 157 -12.42 15.37 -4.11
N ARG A 158 -13.01 15.43 -5.32
CA ARG A 158 -13.32 16.72 -5.97
C ARG A 158 -14.33 17.55 -5.19
N PHE A 159 -15.19 16.91 -4.40
CA PHE A 159 -16.13 17.59 -3.50
C PHE A 159 -15.44 18.14 -2.25
N LEU A 160 -14.45 17.42 -1.71
CA LEU A 160 -13.68 17.85 -0.52
C LEU A 160 -12.62 18.93 -0.81
N ALA A 161 -12.20 19.08 -2.06
CA ALA A 161 -11.22 20.08 -2.49
C ALA A 161 -11.82 21.48 -2.76
N ARG A 162 -13.09 21.71 -2.42
CA ARG A 162 -13.83 22.97 -2.63
C ARG A 162 -14.08 23.70 -1.31
#